data_AF-A0A524EAX9-F1
#
_entry.id   AF-A0A524EAX9-F1
#
_cell.length_a   1.000
_cell.length_b   1.000
_cell.length_c   1.000
_cell.angle_alpha   90.00
_cell.angle_beta   90.00
_cell.angle_gamma   90.00
#
_symmetry.space_group_name_H-M   'P 1'
#
loop_
_entity.id
_entity.type
_entity.pdbx_description
1 polymer ?
#
loop_
_entity_poly.entity_id
_entity_poly.type
_entity_poly.pdbx_seq_one_letter_code
_entity_poly.pdbx_strand_id
1 'polypeptide(L)'
;MESNTKLYAVLVIVLVVAGSAIVGLMLLPPADTGPSVEVIGIAGTEEFTLSDLKALPAVEREGSFQNSYGNVRGQGTYRGVNVSVLIDAVGGMTEDQWLNVTATDGYNQQYSYGNVYPDQDWYSYQGDMVLAYELNGTEVPAWDEGYRIVFLPEDGYYSNNDYGNSSIEEFLGRAAGPRCVQNVATITIISAPESALSLTMGDESHSYTMDELEEFESITGSAGYVKTGVTPPNPEGPYNYTGVPVYDLLNQELGLPANYSLRAIAGDGYTVYYTQDQVEGTLQAFDPETGEVVGYANFTMLLAYGQDGEPLSPDFGGPLRIIFLCDDDYFSEGHLWAKDVVEIVVQDETTPWELQMDGVLSFNMSYDTYYAAASCSHHRTTIEVDSVSYMGLPLWILIASMDGADDEHFQFNTTLVSNGYNVTLYSGAGGNLTFAALETAFNSSIIVAGWADEELLTSPDWPLKLVTPEGVMLGNLVKITLTGWDE
;
A
#
# COMPACT_ATOMS: atom_id res chain seq x y z
N MET A 1 29.79 -60.86 13.57
CA MET A 1 28.65 -60.55 12.69
C MET A 1 28.69 -59.06 12.43
N GLU A 2 28.74 -58.69 11.16
CA GLU A 2 28.67 -57.33 10.58
C GLU A 2 27.43 -56.56 11.09
N SER A 3 27.25 -55.23 11.06
CA SER A 3 27.81 -54.13 10.26
C SER A 3 27.52 -52.78 10.99
N ASN A 4 28.33 -51.77 10.68
CA ASN A 4 28.24 -50.30 10.85
C ASN A 4 26.81 -49.69 10.94
N THR A 5 26.59 -48.50 11.54
CA THR A 5 26.87 -47.18 10.92
C THR A 5 26.55 -45.98 11.85
N LYS A 6 27.47 -44.99 11.89
CA LYS A 6 27.38 -43.51 12.14
C LYS A 6 26.62 -42.98 13.38
N LEU A 7 27.20 -41.99 14.10
CA LEU A 7 26.96 -40.53 13.93
C LEU A 7 27.52 -39.66 15.10
N TYR A 8 28.00 -38.46 14.74
CA TYR A 8 28.33 -37.23 15.50
C TYR A 8 29.40 -37.21 16.61
N ALA A 9 30.46 -36.43 16.37
CA ALA A 9 31.01 -35.51 17.37
C ALA A 9 31.79 -34.35 16.71
N VAL A 10 31.35 -33.14 17.06
CA VAL A 10 31.91 -31.81 16.80
C VAL A 10 33.38 -31.71 17.18
N LEU A 11 34.19 -30.95 16.43
CA LEU A 11 35.49 -30.51 16.92
C LEU A 11 35.83 -29.08 16.49
N VAL A 12 35.82 -28.21 17.50
CA VAL A 12 36.28 -26.82 17.55
C VAL A 12 37.80 -26.79 17.30
N ILE A 13 38.26 -25.96 16.35
CA ILE A 13 39.69 -25.71 16.14
C ILE A 13 40.09 -24.44 16.87
N VAL A 14 40.98 -24.62 17.86
CA VAL A 14 41.67 -23.57 18.62
C VAL A 14 42.97 -23.21 17.90
N LEU A 15 43.15 -21.92 17.62
CA LEU A 15 44.39 -21.32 17.14
C LEU A 15 45.48 -21.38 18.22
N VAL A 16 46.63 -21.99 17.91
CA VAL A 16 47.90 -21.77 18.63
C VAL A 16 48.99 -21.46 17.60
N VAL A 17 49.48 -20.22 17.67
CA VAL A 17 50.63 -19.71 16.93
C VAL A 17 51.91 -20.24 17.59
N ALA A 18 52.76 -20.91 16.81
CA ALA A 18 54.18 -21.04 17.09
C ALA A 18 54.94 -20.88 15.76
N GLY A 19 55.53 -19.70 15.58
CA GLY A 19 56.25 -19.29 14.38
C GLY A 19 57.52 -20.08 14.15
N SER A 20 57.56 -20.81 13.04
CA SER A 20 58.76 -20.99 12.25
C SER A 20 58.49 -20.33 10.89
N ALA A 21 59.25 -19.28 10.59
CA ALA A 21 59.11 -18.51 9.37
C ALA A 21 59.53 -19.35 8.17
N ILE A 22 58.56 -20.06 7.56
CA ILE A 22 58.67 -20.41 6.16
C ILE A 22 58.29 -19.13 5.42
N VAL A 23 59.29 -18.46 4.84
CA VAL A 23 59.09 -17.45 3.81
C VAL A 23 58.51 -18.19 2.60
N GLY A 24 57.20 -18.42 2.62
CA GLY A 24 56.44 -18.65 1.42
C GLY A 24 56.47 -17.33 0.67
N LEU A 25 57.22 -17.28 -0.43
CA LEU A 25 57.08 -16.22 -1.41
C LEU A 25 55.63 -16.32 -1.92
N MET A 26 54.70 -15.62 -1.26
CA MET A 26 53.39 -15.32 -1.82
C MET A 26 53.69 -14.43 -3.02
N LEU A 27 53.78 -15.07 -4.19
CA LEU A 27 53.65 -14.35 -5.45
C LEU A 27 52.24 -13.75 -5.41
N LEU A 28 52.16 -12.47 -5.07
CA LEU A 28 51.01 -11.67 -5.42
C LEU A 28 50.79 -11.92 -6.92
N PRO A 29 49.61 -12.43 -7.34
CA PRO A 29 49.31 -12.45 -8.75
C PRO A 29 49.53 -11.02 -9.28
N PRO A 30 50.08 -10.86 -10.50
CA PRO A 30 50.15 -9.54 -11.11
C PRO A 30 48.78 -8.88 -10.97
N ALA A 31 48.74 -7.63 -10.53
CA ALA A 31 47.50 -6.86 -10.50
C ALA A 31 46.84 -7.02 -11.87
N ASP A 32 45.62 -7.56 -11.89
CA ASP A 32 44.85 -7.66 -13.12
C ASP A 32 44.53 -6.23 -13.54
N THR A 33 45.30 -5.70 -14.50
CA THR A 33 45.12 -4.33 -15.01
C THR A 33 44.03 -4.26 -16.06
N GLY A 34 43.20 -5.31 -16.17
CA GLY A 34 42.01 -5.33 -17.01
C GLY A 34 40.90 -4.41 -16.48
N PRO A 35 39.85 -4.17 -17.27
CA PRO A 35 38.68 -3.45 -16.79
C PRO A 35 38.02 -4.22 -15.63
N SER A 36 37.52 -3.48 -14.65
CA SER A 36 36.75 -4.01 -13.51
C SER A 36 35.37 -3.34 -13.44
N VAL A 37 34.45 -3.97 -12.71
CA VAL A 37 33.16 -3.38 -12.34
C VAL A 37 33.07 -3.28 -10.83
N GLU A 38 32.71 -2.10 -10.33
CA GLU A 38 32.47 -1.87 -8.91
C GLU A 38 31.00 -2.15 -8.58
N VAL A 39 30.75 -3.03 -7.62
CA VAL A 39 29.41 -3.37 -7.13
C VAL A 39 29.28 -2.84 -5.71
N ILE A 40 28.28 -1.98 -5.48
CA ILE A 40 28.09 -1.28 -4.21
C ILE A 40 26.74 -1.70 -3.64
N GLY A 41 26.76 -2.41 -2.52
CA GLY A 41 25.56 -2.86 -1.81
C GLY A 41 25.59 -2.52 -0.33
N ILE A 42 24.59 -3.04 0.39
CA ILE A 42 24.40 -2.74 1.83
C ILE A 42 25.52 -3.34 2.70
N ALA A 43 26.13 -4.46 2.29
CA ALA A 43 27.20 -5.10 3.05
C ALA A 43 28.58 -4.47 2.79
N GLY A 44 28.69 -3.65 1.75
CA GLY A 44 29.92 -2.98 1.35
C GLY A 44 30.08 -2.89 -0.18
N THR A 45 31.30 -2.58 -0.58
CA THR A 45 31.70 -2.44 -1.98
C THR A 45 32.64 -3.58 -2.35
N GLU A 46 32.37 -4.25 -3.47
CA GLU A 46 33.26 -5.24 -4.07
C GLU A 46 33.64 -4.84 -5.49
N GLU A 47 34.90 -5.06 -5.86
CA GLU A 47 35.41 -4.83 -7.21
C GLU A 47 35.61 -6.19 -7.89
N PHE A 48 34.95 -6.40 -9.04
CA PHE A 48 35.07 -7.62 -9.83
C PHE A 48 35.97 -7.38 -11.04
N THR A 49 37.12 -8.06 -11.07
CA THR A 49 37.97 -8.10 -12.27
C THR A 49 37.43 -9.12 -13.28
N LEU A 50 37.95 -9.08 -14.52
CA LEU A 50 37.61 -10.12 -15.51
C LEU A 50 37.95 -11.54 -15.02
N SER A 51 39.07 -11.67 -14.31
CA SER A 51 39.47 -12.95 -13.70
C SER A 51 38.47 -13.45 -12.67
N ASP A 52 37.92 -12.55 -11.85
CA ASP A 52 36.89 -12.88 -10.85
C ASP A 52 35.59 -13.28 -11.52
N LEU A 53 35.12 -12.52 -12.51
CA LEU A 53 33.90 -12.83 -13.28
C LEU A 53 33.99 -14.19 -13.97
N LYS A 54 35.16 -14.58 -14.48
CA LYS A 54 35.40 -15.89 -15.11
C LYS A 54 35.45 -17.05 -14.10
N ALA A 55 35.66 -16.76 -12.82
CA ALA A 55 35.63 -17.76 -11.75
C ALA A 55 34.19 -18.02 -11.25
N LEU A 56 33.24 -17.14 -11.53
CA LEU A 56 31.83 -17.28 -11.19
C LEU A 56 31.07 -18.15 -12.21
N PRO A 57 29.90 -18.71 -11.84
CA PRO A 57 29.05 -19.44 -12.78
C PRO A 57 28.65 -18.56 -13.97
N ALA A 58 29.06 -18.98 -15.17
CA ALA A 58 28.80 -18.24 -16.39
C ALA A 58 27.51 -18.69 -17.09
N VAL A 59 26.79 -17.73 -17.65
CA VAL A 59 25.71 -17.93 -18.63
C VAL A 59 26.28 -17.71 -20.02
N GLU A 60 25.94 -18.59 -20.97
CA GLU A 60 26.29 -18.45 -22.38
C GLU A 60 25.06 -18.72 -23.24
N ARG A 61 24.60 -17.72 -23.99
CA ARG A 61 23.37 -17.80 -24.81
C ARG A 61 23.42 -16.82 -25.98
N GLU A 62 22.72 -17.16 -27.06
CA GLU A 62 22.40 -16.18 -28.11
C GLU A 62 21.51 -15.08 -27.54
N GLY A 63 21.81 -13.83 -27.88
CA GLY A 63 21.03 -12.68 -27.46
C GLY A 63 20.96 -11.62 -28.55
N SER A 64 19.93 -10.80 -28.46
CA SER A 64 19.72 -9.61 -29.26
C SER A 64 18.66 -8.73 -28.59
N PHE A 65 18.60 -7.44 -28.91
CA PHE A 65 17.63 -6.53 -28.31
C PHE A 65 17.06 -5.52 -29.31
N GLN A 66 15.84 -5.06 -29.06
CA GLN A 66 15.15 -4.10 -29.92
C GLN A 66 15.40 -2.65 -29.49
N ASN A 67 15.68 -1.75 -30.45
CA ASN A 67 15.78 -0.32 -30.16
C ASN A 67 14.42 0.43 -30.29
N SER A 68 14.43 1.72 -29.97
CA SER A 68 13.24 2.61 -30.04
C SER A 68 12.62 2.79 -31.43
N TYR A 69 13.33 2.38 -32.48
CA TYR A 69 12.84 2.40 -33.86
C TYR A 69 12.41 1.01 -34.34
N GLY A 70 12.32 0.04 -33.43
CA GLY A 70 11.93 -1.34 -33.74
C GLY A 70 13.03 -2.19 -34.39
N ASN A 71 14.26 -1.69 -34.49
CA ASN A 71 15.36 -2.44 -35.12
C ASN A 71 16.03 -3.37 -34.11
N VAL A 72 16.40 -4.57 -34.56
CA VAL A 72 17.19 -5.54 -33.79
C VAL A 72 18.67 -5.12 -33.80
N ARG A 73 19.31 -5.18 -32.63
CA ARG A 73 20.70 -4.84 -32.36
C ARG A 73 21.34 -5.89 -31.44
N GLY A 74 22.66 -5.85 -31.32
CA GLY A 74 23.40 -6.70 -30.38
C GLY A 74 23.32 -8.20 -30.67
N GLN A 75 23.17 -8.61 -31.93
CA GLN A 75 23.08 -10.04 -32.24
C GLN A 75 24.41 -10.76 -31.98
N GLY A 76 24.37 -11.82 -31.18
CA GLY A 76 25.48 -12.76 -31.03
C GLY A 76 25.38 -13.63 -29.80
N THR A 77 26.39 -14.47 -29.60
CA THR A 77 26.54 -15.29 -28.40
C THR A 77 27.19 -14.45 -27.29
N TYR A 78 26.42 -14.17 -26.24
CA TYR A 78 26.93 -13.50 -25.05
C TYR A 78 27.40 -14.52 -24.02
N ARG A 79 28.49 -14.19 -23.33
CA ARG A 79 28.96 -14.94 -22.16
C ARG A 79 29.27 -13.99 -21.01
N GLY A 80 28.75 -14.32 -19.82
CA GLY A 80 28.76 -13.41 -18.67
C GLY A 80 28.32 -14.05 -17.37
N VAL A 81 28.19 -13.25 -16.32
CA VAL A 81 27.69 -13.67 -14.99
C VAL A 81 26.29 -13.10 -14.78
N ASN A 82 25.39 -13.88 -14.20
CA ASN A 82 24.06 -13.37 -13.83
C ASN A 82 24.22 -12.25 -12.78
N VAL A 83 23.55 -11.11 -12.99
CA VAL A 83 23.69 -9.92 -12.13
C VAL A 83 23.31 -10.26 -10.68
N SER A 84 22.31 -11.10 -10.44
CA SER A 84 21.92 -11.55 -9.09
C SER A 84 23.11 -12.11 -8.28
N VAL A 85 24.02 -12.86 -8.91
CA VAL A 85 25.21 -13.41 -8.24
C VAL A 85 26.15 -12.31 -7.74
N LEU A 86 26.26 -11.21 -8.48
CA LEU A 86 27.08 -10.06 -8.09
C LEU A 86 26.41 -9.28 -6.94
N ILE A 87 25.08 -9.17 -6.98
CA ILE A 87 24.30 -8.47 -5.95
C ILE A 87 24.28 -9.28 -4.64
N ASP A 88 24.15 -10.60 -4.71
CA ASP A 88 24.23 -11.50 -3.56
C ASP A 88 25.59 -11.40 -2.84
N ALA A 89 26.69 -11.17 -3.58
CA ALA A 89 28.02 -11.01 -3.01
C ALA A 89 28.14 -9.78 -2.09
N VAL A 90 27.38 -8.71 -2.38
CA VAL A 90 27.33 -7.48 -1.57
C VAL A 90 26.13 -7.41 -0.62
N GLY A 91 25.51 -8.57 -0.32
CA GLY A 91 24.47 -8.71 0.68
C GLY A 91 23.04 -8.80 0.13
N GLY A 92 22.87 -8.87 -1.20
CA GLY A 92 21.56 -8.90 -1.84
C GLY A 92 20.89 -7.52 -1.89
N MET A 93 19.67 -7.49 -2.41
CA MET A 93 18.77 -6.33 -2.35
C MET A 93 17.35 -6.78 -1.98
N THR A 94 16.49 -5.84 -1.62
CA THR A 94 15.08 -6.04 -1.28
C THR A 94 14.14 -5.40 -2.32
N GLU A 95 12.83 -5.66 -2.23
CA GLU A 95 11.83 -5.18 -3.21
C GLU A 95 11.67 -3.64 -3.22
N ASP A 96 11.97 -2.97 -2.10
CA ASP A 96 12.03 -1.51 -1.92
C ASP A 96 13.37 -0.89 -2.38
N GLN A 97 14.20 -1.65 -3.09
CA GLN A 97 15.48 -1.18 -3.62
C GLN A 97 15.53 -1.32 -5.13
N TRP A 98 16.27 -0.41 -5.74
CA TRP A 98 16.54 -0.40 -7.17
C TRP A 98 18.02 -0.63 -7.43
N LEU A 99 18.32 -1.20 -8.59
CA LEU A 99 19.67 -1.34 -9.08
C LEU A 99 19.98 -0.21 -10.05
N ASN A 100 20.95 0.64 -9.75
CA ASN A 100 21.44 1.67 -10.67
C ASN A 100 22.74 1.20 -11.35
N VAL A 101 22.70 0.97 -12.66
CA VAL A 101 23.87 0.58 -13.46
C VAL A 101 24.37 1.80 -14.21
N THR A 102 25.64 2.18 -13.98
CA THR A 102 26.27 3.35 -14.61
C THR A 102 27.44 2.93 -15.50
N ALA A 103 27.45 3.42 -16.72
CA ALA A 103 28.51 3.24 -17.70
C ALA A 103 29.68 4.22 -17.47
N THR A 104 30.83 3.92 -18.06
CA THR A 104 32.03 4.76 -17.97
C THR A 104 31.86 6.18 -18.53
N ASP A 105 30.87 6.41 -19.40
CA ASP A 105 30.53 7.73 -19.95
C ASP A 105 29.46 8.49 -19.14
N GLY A 106 29.01 7.92 -18.01
CA GLY A 106 28.00 8.50 -17.14
C GLY A 106 26.55 8.19 -17.52
N TYR A 107 26.31 7.48 -18.64
CA TYR A 107 24.98 6.96 -18.93
C TYR A 107 24.55 5.95 -17.87
N ASN A 108 23.31 6.01 -17.40
CA ASN A 108 22.78 5.09 -16.41
C ASN A 108 21.37 4.59 -16.73
N GLN A 109 21.03 3.47 -16.12
CA GLN A 109 19.70 2.88 -16.11
C GLN A 109 19.42 2.30 -14.72
N GLN A 110 18.16 2.38 -14.30
CA GLN A 110 17.68 1.81 -13.04
C GLN A 110 16.82 0.57 -13.30
N TYR A 111 16.90 -0.45 -12.45
CA TYR A 111 16.19 -1.72 -12.59
C TYR A 111 15.53 -2.07 -11.26
N SER A 112 14.35 -2.70 -11.31
CA SER A 112 13.64 -3.10 -10.10
C SER A 112 14.20 -4.40 -9.55
N TYR A 113 13.81 -4.76 -8.33
CA TYR A 113 14.10 -6.08 -7.76
C TYR A 113 13.75 -7.23 -8.73
N GLY A 114 12.56 -7.18 -9.34
CA GLY A 114 12.09 -8.19 -10.29
C GLY A 114 12.94 -8.30 -11.57
N ASN A 115 13.68 -7.27 -11.97
CA ASN A 115 14.64 -7.42 -13.08
C ASN A 115 15.86 -8.28 -12.67
N VAL A 116 16.32 -8.15 -11.42
CA VAL A 116 17.51 -8.85 -10.91
C VAL A 116 17.15 -10.26 -10.43
N TYR A 117 16.00 -10.40 -9.75
CA TYR A 117 15.43 -11.66 -9.25
C TYR A 117 14.04 -11.88 -9.85
N PRO A 118 13.94 -12.19 -11.15
CA PRO A 118 12.65 -12.37 -11.79
C PRO A 118 11.89 -13.57 -11.24
N ASP A 119 10.58 -13.40 -11.09
CA ASP A 119 9.66 -14.52 -10.94
C ASP A 119 9.54 -15.31 -12.26
N GLN A 120 8.69 -16.34 -12.25
CA GLN A 120 8.52 -17.22 -13.41
C GLN A 120 7.97 -16.49 -14.65
N ASP A 121 7.13 -15.47 -14.45
CA ASP A 121 6.47 -14.75 -15.54
C ASP A 121 7.45 -13.74 -16.15
N TRP A 122 8.09 -12.91 -15.33
CA TRP A 122 9.13 -11.97 -15.79
C TRP A 122 10.29 -12.70 -16.45
N TYR A 123 10.73 -13.82 -15.87
CA TYR A 123 11.80 -14.63 -16.46
C TYR A 123 11.43 -15.13 -17.86
N SER A 124 10.15 -15.42 -18.12
CA SER A 124 9.69 -15.85 -19.44
C SER A 124 9.83 -14.78 -20.52
N TYR A 125 9.81 -13.49 -20.13
CA TYR A 125 9.97 -12.35 -21.03
C TYR A 125 11.43 -11.90 -21.15
N GLN A 126 12.14 -11.71 -20.04
CA GLN A 126 13.49 -11.12 -20.08
C GLN A 126 14.63 -12.15 -20.03
N GLY A 127 14.35 -13.36 -19.54
CA GLY A 127 15.36 -14.38 -19.24
C GLY A 127 16.40 -13.94 -18.21
N ASP A 128 17.66 -14.33 -18.41
CA ASP A 128 18.75 -14.00 -17.49
C ASP A 128 19.21 -12.55 -17.71
N MET A 129 19.23 -11.74 -16.65
CA MET A 129 19.94 -10.46 -16.63
C MET A 129 21.43 -10.71 -16.36
N VAL A 130 22.27 -10.45 -17.35
CA VAL A 130 23.69 -10.86 -17.35
C VAL A 130 24.59 -9.65 -17.52
N LEU A 131 25.64 -9.58 -16.70
CA LEU A 131 26.82 -8.76 -16.98
C LEU A 131 27.74 -9.56 -17.92
N ALA A 132 27.60 -9.31 -19.23
CA ALA A 132 28.41 -9.94 -20.26
C ALA A 132 29.82 -9.36 -20.27
N TYR A 133 30.81 -10.25 -20.37
CA TYR A 133 32.22 -9.92 -20.53
C TYR A 133 32.80 -10.44 -21.85
N GLU A 134 32.00 -11.12 -22.67
CA GLU A 134 32.41 -11.70 -23.94
C GLU A 134 31.24 -11.71 -24.93
N LEU A 135 31.52 -11.37 -26.19
CA LEU A 135 30.60 -11.46 -27.32
C LEU A 135 31.27 -12.19 -28.48
N ASN A 136 30.64 -13.26 -28.97
CA ASN A 136 31.11 -14.06 -30.11
C ASN A 136 32.59 -14.51 -29.95
N GLY A 137 33.01 -14.90 -28.74
CA GLY A 137 34.39 -15.30 -28.46
C GLY A 137 35.38 -14.15 -28.23
N THR A 138 34.92 -12.89 -28.26
CA THR A 138 35.77 -11.71 -28.02
C THR A 138 35.52 -11.18 -26.60
N GLU A 139 36.52 -11.32 -25.72
CA GLU A 139 36.45 -10.87 -24.32
C GLU A 139 36.79 -9.37 -24.18
N VAL A 140 36.29 -8.70 -23.14
CA VAL A 140 36.81 -7.39 -22.68
C VAL A 140 38.30 -7.52 -22.35
N PRO A 141 39.16 -6.54 -22.65
CA PRO A 141 38.89 -5.26 -23.30
C PRO A 141 38.97 -5.28 -24.84
N ALA A 142 39.11 -6.45 -25.47
CA ALA A 142 39.14 -6.54 -26.93
C ALA A 142 37.75 -6.29 -27.55
N TRP A 143 36.68 -6.60 -26.80
CA TRP A 143 35.32 -6.16 -27.10
C TRP A 143 35.15 -4.69 -26.72
N ASP A 144 34.91 -3.84 -27.73
CA ASP A 144 34.90 -2.38 -27.66
C ASP A 144 33.67 -1.78 -26.97
N GLU A 145 32.62 -2.58 -26.78
CA GLU A 145 31.44 -2.20 -25.99
C GLU A 145 31.62 -2.47 -24.49
N GLY A 146 32.78 -3.00 -24.07
CA GLY A 146 33.09 -3.18 -22.66
C GLY A 146 32.26 -4.27 -21.98
N TYR A 147 32.15 -4.23 -20.65
CA TYR A 147 31.14 -5.00 -19.94
C TYR A 147 29.74 -4.49 -20.31
N ARG A 148 28.78 -5.40 -20.49
CA ARG A 148 27.44 -5.04 -20.95
C ARG A 148 26.36 -5.74 -20.15
N ILE A 149 25.34 -4.99 -19.71
CA ILE A 149 24.08 -5.59 -19.28
C ILE A 149 23.33 -6.11 -20.50
N VAL A 150 22.92 -7.37 -20.47
CA VAL A 150 22.08 -7.99 -21.48
C VAL A 150 20.99 -8.83 -20.82
N PHE A 151 19.82 -8.84 -21.44
CA PHE A 151 18.71 -9.73 -21.10
C PHE A 151 18.69 -10.85 -22.13
N LEU A 152 18.68 -12.10 -21.67
CA LEU A 152 18.84 -13.28 -22.51
C LEU A 152 17.59 -14.17 -22.41
N PRO A 153 16.45 -13.80 -23.02
CA PRO A 153 15.27 -14.66 -23.06
C PRO A 153 15.52 -15.95 -23.82
N GLU A 154 14.65 -16.95 -23.63
CA GLU A 154 14.83 -18.28 -24.24
C GLU A 154 14.80 -18.24 -25.78
N ASP A 155 14.06 -17.28 -26.35
CA ASP A 155 14.00 -17.05 -27.80
C ASP A 155 15.19 -16.24 -28.37
N GLY A 156 16.09 -15.76 -27.48
CA GLY A 156 17.27 -14.97 -27.84
C GLY A 156 16.99 -13.54 -28.29
N TYR A 157 15.77 -13.02 -28.07
CA TYR A 157 15.37 -11.69 -28.50
C TYR A 157 14.63 -10.90 -27.43
N TYR A 158 15.32 -9.96 -26.78
CA TYR A 158 14.71 -9.03 -25.83
C TYR A 158 14.03 -7.87 -26.58
N SER A 159 12.73 -8.03 -26.82
CA SER A 159 11.91 -7.09 -27.57
C SER A 159 11.36 -5.95 -26.71
N ASN A 160 10.80 -4.91 -27.35
CA ASN A 160 10.09 -3.86 -26.61
C ASN A 160 8.83 -4.39 -25.90
N ASN A 161 8.26 -5.50 -26.39
CA ASN A 161 7.16 -6.17 -25.71
C ASN A 161 7.66 -6.87 -24.43
N ASP A 162 8.78 -7.58 -24.51
CA ASP A 162 9.35 -8.26 -23.33
C ASP A 162 9.70 -7.25 -22.26
N TYR A 163 10.40 -6.17 -22.65
CA TYR A 163 10.69 -5.05 -21.78
C TYR A 163 9.45 -4.48 -21.07
N GLY A 164 8.35 -4.28 -21.81
CA GLY A 164 7.09 -3.78 -21.26
C GLY A 164 6.39 -4.75 -20.31
N ASN A 165 6.61 -6.06 -20.45
CA ASN A 165 6.04 -7.10 -19.59
C ASN A 165 6.98 -7.51 -18.44
N SER A 166 8.19 -6.97 -18.39
CA SER A 166 9.21 -7.30 -17.38
C SER A 166 9.85 -6.04 -16.78
N SER A 167 9.09 -4.95 -16.66
CA SER A 167 9.52 -3.72 -16.00
C SER A 167 8.34 -3.11 -15.25
N ILE A 168 8.62 -2.48 -14.11
CA ILE A 168 7.64 -1.65 -13.40
C ILE A 168 7.40 -0.35 -14.17
N GLU A 169 6.25 0.28 -13.92
CA GLU A 169 5.79 1.47 -14.64
C GLU A 169 6.79 2.63 -14.57
N GLU A 170 7.41 2.83 -13.42
CA GLU A 170 8.42 3.86 -13.15
C GLU A 170 9.63 3.75 -14.07
N PHE A 171 9.90 2.54 -14.58
CA PHE A 171 11.00 2.25 -15.50
C PHE A 171 10.56 2.02 -16.94
N LEU A 172 9.26 2.14 -17.22
CA LEU A 172 8.78 2.12 -18.59
C LEU A 172 9.23 3.40 -19.31
N GLY A 173 9.72 3.18 -20.51
CA GLY A 173 10.46 4.14 -21.29
C GLY A 173 10.37 3.77 -22.75
N ARG A 174 11.31 4.27 -23.57
CA ARG A 174 11.11 4.21 -25.02
C ARG A 174 11.34 2.84 -25.66
N ALA A 175 12.19 1.98 -25.08
CA ALA A 175 12.56 0.68 -25.66
C ALA A 175 13.42 -0.20 -24.75
N ALA A 176 13.53 -1.48 -25.13
CA ALA A 176 14.41 -2.48 -24.53
C ALA A 176 15.91 -2.16 -24.67
N GLY A 177 16.35 -1.64 -25.82
CA GLY A 177 17.78 -1.44 -26.13
C GLY A 177 18.54 -0.53 -25.16
N PRO A 178 18.00 0.63 -24.74
CA PRO A 178 18.57 1.46 -23.67
C PRO A 178 18.87 0.69 -22.36
N ARG A 179 18.06 -0.33 -22.04
CA ARG A 179 18.25 -1.20 -20.86
C ARG A 179 19.50 -2.10 -20.97
N CYS A 180 20.07 -2.27 -22.16
CA CYS A 180 21.26 -3.08 -22.38
C CYS A 180 22.53 -2.22 -22.29
N VAL A 181 22.81 -1.69 -21.09
CA VAL A 181 23.89 -0.73 -20.81
C VAL A 181 25.25 -1.31 -21.19
N GLN A 182 26.00 -0.61 -22.04
CA GLN A 182 27.36 -0.97 -22.44
C GLN A 182 28.40 -0.20 -21.63
N ASN A 183 29.65 -0.65 -21.64
CA ASN A 183 30.76 -0.08 -20.87
C ASN A 183 30.42 0.13 -19.38
N VAL A 184 29.76 -0.87 -18.77
CA VAL A 184 29.36 -0.85 -17.36
C VAL A 184 30.59 -0.62 -16.47
N ALA A 185 30.50 0.39 -15.60
CA ALA A 185 31.56 0.78 -14.68
C ALA A 185 31.17 0.48 -13.23
N THR A 186 29.95 0.87 -12.84
CA THR A 186 29.44 0.68 -11.49
C THR A 186 28.03 0.11 -11.49
N ILE A 187 27.75 -0.71 -10.48
CA ILE A 187 26.43 -1.27 -10.20
C ILE A 187 26.13 -0.95 -8.73
N THR A 188 25.17 -0.08 -8.47
CA THR A 188 24.85 0.41 -7.12
C THR A 188 23.44 0.03 -6.74
N ILE A 189 23.27 -0.56 -5.56
CA ILE A 189 21.96 -0.73 -4.93
C ILE A 189 21.58 0.61 -4.30
N ILE A 190 20.44 1.16 -4.70
CA ILE A 190 19.86 2.40 -4.15
C ILE A 190 18.48 2.09 -3.56
N SER A 191 18.02 2.86 -2.58
CA SER A 191 16.63 2.79 -2.14
C SER A 191 15.70 3.28 -3.25
N ALA A 192 14.59 2.57 -3.46
CA ALA A 192 13.48 3.11 -4.23
C ALA A 192 12.96 4.38 -3.53
N PRO A 193 12.48 5.40 -4.28
CA PRO A 193 11.79 6.53 -3.67
C PRO A 193 10.54 6.03 -2.94
N GLU A 194 10.31 6.52 -1.72
CA GLU A 194 9.11 6.17 -0.95
C GLU A 194 7.88 6.79 -1.62
N SER A 195 6.93 5.93 -2.03
CA SER A 195 5.62 6.40 -2.48
C SER A 195 4.87 7.00 -1.29
N ALA A 196 4.31 8.18 -1.50
CA ALA A 196 3.47 8.88 -0.54
C ALA A 196 1.99 8.52 -0.71
N LEU A 197 1.56 8.25 -1.95
CA LEU A 197 0.18 7.94 -2.29
C LEU A 197 0.10 6.91 -3.43
N SER A 198 -0.78 5.93 -3.28
CA SER A 198 -1.26 5.09 -4.38
C SER A 198 -2.71 5.41 -4.75
N LEU A 199 -3.03 5.40 -6.04
CA LEU A 199 -4.38 5.56 -6.59
C LEU A 199 -4.76 4.29 -7.32
N THR A 200 -5.92 3.70 -7.02
CA THR A 200 -6.32 2.41 -7.60
C THR A 200 -7.77 2.45 -8.12
N MET A 201 -8.01 1.85 -9.29
CA MET A 201 -9.33 1.59 -9.85
C MET A 201 -9.34 0.26 -10.60
N GLY A 202 -9.96 -0.77 -10.02
CA GLY A 202 -9.92 -2.13 -10.57
C GLY A 202 -8.49 -2.69 -10.57
N ASP A 203 -7.99 -3.10 -11.73
CA ASP A 203 -6.61 -3.60 -11.91
C ASP A 203 -5.60 -2.48 -12.21
N GLU A 204 -6.06 -1.24 -12.41
CA GLU A 204 -5.20 -0.08 -12.68
C GLU A 204 -4.75 0.57 -11.37
N SER A 205 -3.45 0.86 -11.24
CA SER A 205 -2.86 1.48 -10.06
C SER A 205 -1.74 2.43 -10.44
N HIS A 206 -1.71 3.61 -9.84
CA HIS A 206 -0.65 4.62 -10.00
C HIS A 206 -0.05 4.95 -8.63
N SER A 207 1.25 5.21 -8.56
CA SER A 207 1.94 5.55 -7.31
C SER A 207 2.73 6.85 -7.47
N TYR A 208 2.66 7.71 -6.46
CA TYR A 208 3.28 9.03 -6.48
C TYR A 208 4.15 9.25 -5.25
N THR A 209 5.29 9.90 -5.45
CA THR A 209 6.11 10.50 -4.39
C THR A 209 5.52 11.85 -3.96
N MET A 210 5.98 12.39 -2.83
CA MET A 210 5.61 13.76 -2.42
C MET A 210 5.98 14.80 -3.47
N ASP A 211 7.17 14.70 -4.07
CA ASP A 211 7.63 15.65 -5.09
C ASP A 211 6.71 15.64 -6.32
N GLU A 212 6.27 14.46 -6.78
CA GLU A 212 5.33 14.33 -7.89
C GLU A 212 3.93 14.87 -7.55
N LEU A 213 3.45 14.63 -6.33
CA LEU A 213 2.17 15.19 -5.87
C LEU A 213 2.18 16.72 -5.84
N GLU A 214 3.31 17.33 -5.48
CA GLU A 214 3.49 18.79 -5.46
C GLU A 214 3.60 19.41 -6.86
N GLU A 215 3.76 18.61 -7.94
CA GLU A 215 3.73 19.09 -9.32
C GLU A 215 2.30 19.29 -9.87
N PHE A 216 1.28 18.67 -9.25
CA PHE A 216 -0.12 18.86 -9.63
C PHE A 216 -0.62 20.27 -9.30
N GLU A 217 -1.70 20.70 -9.96
CA GLU A 217 -2.35 21.98 -9.65
C GLU A 217 -2.91 21.95 -8.23
N SER A 218 -2.25 22.66 -7.32
CA SER A 218 -2.68 22.81 -5.93
C SER A 218 -3.54 24.05 -5.71
N ILE A 219 -4.43 23.97 -4.73
CA ILE A 219 -5.18 25.12 -4.21
C ILE A 219 -4.89 25.31 -2.72
N THR A 220 -5.09 26.54 -2.25
CA THR A 220 -4.91 26.92 -0.85
C THR A 220 -6.18 27.60 -0.34
N GLY A 221 -6.68 27.17 0.82
CA GLY A 221 -7.90 27.73 1.41
C GLY A 221 -8.07 27.46 2.90
N SER A 222 -9.00 28.20 3.50
CA SER A 222 -9.39 28.08 4.90
C SER A 222 -10.38 26.93 5.06
N ALA A 223 -10.13 26.02 6.00
CA ALA A 223 -11.08 24.95 6.33
C ALA A 223 -11.02 24.55 7.81
N GLY A 224 -12.15 24.03 8.28
CA GLY A 224 -12.29 23.42 9.60
C GLY A 224 -13.38 22.35 9.59
N TYR A 225 -13.51 21.66 10.70
CA TYR A 225 -14.48 20.60 10.88
C TYR A 225 -15.14 20.63 12.25
N VAL A 226 -16.29 19.99 12.37
CA VAL A 226 -16.96 19.77 13.65
C VAL A 226 -16.81 18.32 14.05
N LYS A 227 -16.35 18.09 15.28
CA LYS A 227 -16.46 16.77 15.93
C LYS A 227 -17.91 16.56 16.33
N THR A 228 -18.60 15.71 15.60
CA THR A 228 -19.97 15.28 15.87
C THR A 228 -19.97 14.12 16.87
N GLY A 229 -21.13 13.86 17.51
CA GLY A 229 -21.25 12.80 18.52
C GLY A 229 -20.69 13.16 19.91
N VAL A 230 -20.38 14.44 20.16
CA VAL A 230 -20.03 14.96 21.48
C VAL A 230 -20.96 16.13 21.85
N THR A 231 -21.31 16.28 23.13
CA THR A 231 -22.17 17.38 23.60
C THR A 231 -21.44 18.32 24.57
N PRO A 232 -21.25 19.62 24.24
CA PRO A 232 -21.65 20.29 22.99
C PRO A 232 -20.75 19.91 21.79
N PRO A 233 -21.23 20.10 20.54
CA PRO A 233 -20.40 19.96 19.34
C PRO A 233 -19.12 20.78 19.47
N ASN A 234 -18.01 20.26 18.94
CA ASN A 234 -16.69 20.88 19.09
C ASN A 234 -16.08 21.20 17.71
N PRO A 235 -16.19 22.45 17.23
CA PRO A 235 -15.52 22.93 16.03
C PRO A 235 -13.99 22.99 16.20
N GLU A 236 -13.24 22.59 15.18
CA GLU A 236 -11.78 22.68 15.12
C GLU A 236 -11.33 23.38 13.83
N GLY A 237 -10.42 24.35 13.98
CA GLY A 237 -10.03 25.27 12.92
C GLY A 237 -10.67 26.65 13.05
N PRO A 238 -10.68 27.46 11.97
CA PRO A 238 -10.15 27.13 10.67
C PRO A 238 -8.61 27.16 10.64
N TYR A 239 -8.03 26.37 9.74
CA TYR A 239 -6.62 26.42 9.37
C TYR A 239 -6.50 26.60 7.86
N ASN A 240 -5.35 27.09 7.38
CA ASN A 240 -5.14 27.30 5.96
C ASN A 240 -4.42 26.09 5.34
N TYR A 241 -5.10 25.30 4.52
CA TYR A 241 -4.55 24.09 3.91
C TYR A 241 -4.11 24.34 2.48
N THR A 242 -3.06 23.63 2.05
CA THR A 242 -2.61 23.55 0.65
C THR A 242 -2.58 22.08 0.23
N GLY A 243 -3.07 21.80 -0.97
CA GLY A 243 -3.20 20.43 -1.48
C GLY A 243 -3.72 20.35 -2.90
N VAL A 244 -3.86 19.12 -3.39
CA VAL A 244 -4.42 18.82 -4.73
C VAL A 244 -5.92 18.51 -4.61
N PRO A 245 -6.79 19.08 -5.46
CA PRO A 245 -8.21 18.70 -5.50
C PRO A 245 -8.34 17.21 -5.87
N VAL A 246 -9.02 16.44 -5.02
CA VAL A 246 -9.11 14.97 -5.16
C VAL A 246 -9.83 14.57 -6.45
N TYR A 247 -10.93 15.26 -6.78
CA TYR A 247 -11.68 14.99 -8.01
C TYR A 247 -10.81 15.18 -9.26
N ASP A 248 -10.05 16.29 -9.33
CA ASP A 248 -9.21 16.60 -10.49
C ASP A 248 -8.08 15.60 -10.64
N LEU A 249 -7.41 15.24 -9.52
CA LEU A 249 -6.38 14.21 -9.49
C LEU A 249 -6.91 12.88 -10.03
N LEU A 250 -8.01 12.37 -9.50
CA LEU A 250 -8.54 11.06 -9.89
C LEU A 250 -9.08 11.08 -11.33
N ASN A 251 -9.74 12.16 -11.75
CA ASN A 251 -10.26 12.27 -13.10
C ASN A 251 -9.13 12.36 -14.14
N GLN A 252 -8.01 13.01 -13.80
CA GLN A 252 -6.83 13.09 -14.66
C GLN A 252 -6.12 11.73 -14.79
N GLU A 253 -5.89 11.05 -13.66
CA GLU A 253 -5.02 9.87 -13.61
C GLU A 253 -5.76 8.57 -13.90
N LEU A 254 -7.01 8.42 -13.44
CA LEU A 254 -7.79 7.18 -13.57
C LEU A 254 -8.97 7.31 -14.54
N GLY A 255 -9.47 8.51 -14.82
CA GLY A 255 -10.66 8.72 -15.64
C GLY A 255 -11.93 8.19 -14.98
N LEU A 256 -12.44 8.94 -14.00
CA LEU A 256 -13.57 8.53 -13.14
C LEU A 256 -14.80 8.06 -13.93
N PRO A 257 -15.45 6.95 -13.52
CA PRO A 257 -16.68 6.48 -14.14
C PRO A 257 -17.87 7.36 -13.74
N ALA A 258 -19.00 7.19 -14.42
CA ALA A 258 -20.20 8.01 -14.20
C ALA A 258 -20.75 7.95 -12.77
N ASN A 259 -20.65 6.78 -12.13
CA ASN A 259 -21.02 6.56 -10.75
C ASN A 259 -19.89 5.81 -10.06
N TYR A 260 -19.48 6.27 -8.88
CA TYR A 260 -18.42 5.65 -8.10
C TYR A 260 -18.60 5.93 -6.60
N SER A 261 -17.83 5.23 -5.79
CA SER A 261 -17.50 5.65 -4.43
C SER A 261 -15.99 5.65 -4.25
N LEU A 262 -15.51 6.31 -3.20
CA LEU A 262 -14.10 6.44 -2.91
C LEU A 262 -13.79 5.93 -1.52
N ARG A 263 -12.64 5.30 -1.37
CA ARG A 263 -12.10 4.87 -0.08
C ARG A 263 -10.70 5.41 0.10
N ALA A 264 -10.49 6.22 1.13
CA ALA A 264 -9.15 6.68 1.53
C ALA A 264 -8.66 5.82 2.68
N ILE A 265 -7.45 5.26 2.52
CA ILE A 265 -6.82 4.34 3.45
C ILE A 265 -5.58 5.02 4.01
N ALA A 266 -5.49 5.02 5.34
CA ALA A 266 -4.38 5.57 6.08
C ALA A 266 -3.23 4.55 6.23
N GLY A 267 -2.02 5.02 6.54
CA GLY A 267 -0.85 4.17 6.77
C GLY A 267 -1.03 3.13 7.89
N ASP A 268 -1.95 3.35 8.82
CA ASP A 268 -2.33 2.41 9.88
C ASP A 268 -3.49 1.46 9.51
N GLY A 269 -3.99 1.54 8.27
CA GLY A 269 -5.14 0.80 7.75
C GLY A 269 -6.50 1.39 8.12
N TYR A 270 -6.56 2.51 8.85
CA TYR A 270 -7.82 3.22 9.06
C TYR A 270 -8.39 3.69 7.73
N THR A 271 -9.70 3.56 7.57
CA THR A 271 -10.32 3.71 6.26
C THR A 271 -11.58 4.54 6.35
N VAL A 272 -11.66 5.59 5.53
CA VAL A 272 -12.84 6.45 5.36
C VAL A 272 -13.42 6.24 3.99
N TYR A 273 -14.75 6.14 3.93
CA TYR A 273 -15.48 5.99 2.68
C TYR A 273 -16.22 7.27 2.35
N TYR A 274 -16.25 7.60 1.06
CA TYR A 274 -16.90 8.78 0.52
C TYR A 274 -17.83 8.39 -0.63
N THR A 275 -19.02 8.97 -0.61
CA THR A 275 -19.96 8.94 -1.73
C THR A 275 -19.47 9.84 -2.87
N GLN A 276 -19.98 9.62 -4.09
CA GLN A 276 -19.74 10.51 -5.23
C GLN A 276 -20.04 11.98 -4.87
N ASP A 277 -21.20 12.25 -4.26
CA ASP A 277 -21.59 13.59 -3.83
C ASP A 277 -20.54 14.23 -2.91
N GLN A 278 -19.97 13.50 -1.95
CA GLN A 278 -18.93 14.02 -1.06
C GLN A 278 -17.61 14.31 -1.80
N VAL A 279 -17.22 13.46 -2.76
CA VAL A 279 -16.01 13.68 -3.58
C VAL A 279 -16.20 14.89 -4.52
N GLU A 280 -17.38 15.03 -5.10
CA GLU A 280 -17.77 16.13 -5.98
C GLU A 280 -18.15 17.41 -5.20
N GLY A 281 -18.17 17.36 -3.87
CA GLY A 281 -18.22 18.53 -3.02
C GLY A 281 -19.55 18.85 -2.35
N THR A 282 -20.58 18.03 -2.47
CA THR A 282 -21.85 18.24 -1.75
C THR A 282 -21.80 17.57 -0.37
N LEU A 283 -21.69 18.37 0.70
CA LEU A 283 -21.63 17.87 2.08
C LEU A 283 -22.61 18.59 3.00
N GLN A 284 -22.96 17.93 4.11
CA GLN A 284 -23.60 18.61 5.23
C GLN A 284 -22.64 19.65 5.81
N ALA A 285 -23.16 20.86 5.98
CA ALA A 285 -22.43 22.02 6.46
C ALA A 285 -22.81 22.35 7.90
N PHE A 286 -21.82 22.83 8.65
CA PHE A 286 -21.94 23.22 10.04
C PHE A 286 -21.50 24.67 10.24
N ASP A 287 -22.16 25.35 11.19
CA ASP A 287 -21.74 26.66 11.64
C ASP A 287 -20.41 26.56 12.41
N PRO A 288 -19.38 27.35 12.06
CA PRO A 288 -18.05 27.24 12.65
C PRO A 288 -17.98 27.75 14.10
N GLU A 289 -18.93 28.57 14.56
CA GLU A 289 -18.98 29.07 15.94
C GLU A 289 -19.76 28.12 16.87
N THR A 290 -20.89 27.59 16.39
CA THR A 290 -21.81 26.79 17.23
C THR A 290 -21.67 25.29 17.02
N GLY A 291 -21.18 24.86 15.85
CA GLY A 291 -21.17 23.46 15.43
C GLY A 291 -22.56 22.91 15.08
N GLU A 292 -23.57 23.76 14.93
CA GLU A 292 -24.92 23.34 14.54
C GLU A 292 -25.03 23.12 13.02
N VAL A 293 -25.88 22.17 12.62
CA VAL A 293 -26.15 21.87 11.21
C VAL A 293 -26.85 23.05 10.54
N VAL A 294 -26.29 23.57 9.44
CA VAL A 294 -26.89 24.66 8.65
C VAL A 294 -27.61 24.18 7.40
N GLY A 295 -27.31 22.95 6.94
CA GLY A 295 -27.87 22.37 5.72
C GLY A 295 -26.81 21.67 4.90
N TYR A 296 -26.89 21.75 3.58
CA TYR A 296 -25.87 21.27 2.65
C TYR A 296 -25.22 22.46 1.95
N ALA A 297 -23.90 22.38 1.74
CA ALA A 297 -23.12 23.37 1.00
C ALA A 297 -22.15 22.68 0.05
N ASN A 298 -21.54 23.49 -0.82
CA ASN A 298 -20.49 23.03 -1.72
C ASN A 298 -19.12 23.20 -1.07
N PHE A 299 -18.31 22.17 -1.20
CA PHE A 299 -16.95 22.08 -0.72
C PHE A 299 -16.04 21.59 -1.86
N THR A 300 -14.74 21.78 -1.71
CA THR A 300 -13.72 21.10 -2.53
C THR A 300 -12.99 20.11 -1.64
N MET A 301 -13.11 18.81 -1.96
CA MET A 301 -12.32 17.76 -1.31
C MET A 301 -10.86 17.88 -1.76
N LEU A 302 -9.96 17.99 -0.79
CA LEU A 302 -8.55 18.26 -1.02
C LEU A 302 -7.69 17.16 -0.37
N LEU A 303 -6.71 16.66 -1.12
CA LEU A 303 -5.59 15.91 -0.57
C LEU A 303 -4.53 16.92 -0.14
N ALA A 304 -4.62 17.34 1.11
CA ALA A 304 -3.72 18.33 1.70
C ALA A 304 -2.37 17.71 2.04
N TYR A 305 -1.30 18.44 1.75
CA TYR A 305 0.07 18.15 2.18
C TYR A 305 0.69 19.30 2.99
N GLY A 306 0.03 20.47 3.05
CA GLY A 306 0.47 21.63 3.82
C GLY A 306 -0.63 22.22 4.69
N GLN A 307 -0.25 22.76 5.85
CA GLN A 307 -1.10 23.51 6.77
C GLN A 307 -0.35 24.76 7.27
N ASP A 308 -0.99 25.92 7.20
CA ASP A 308 -0.48 27.21 7.65
C ASP A 308 0.90 27.59 7.06
N GLY A 309 1.17 27.11 5.85
CA GLY A 309 2.41 27.36 5.11
C GLY A 309 3.55 26.39 5.39
N GLU A 310 3.34 25.39 6.26
CA GLU A 310 4.31 24.34 6.57
C GLU A 310 3.79 22.96 6.10
N PRO A 311 4.66 21.99 5.80
CA PRO A 311 4.24 20.62 5.53
C PRO A 311 3.45 20.01 6.69
N LEU A 312 2.46 19.18 6.38
CA LEU A 312 1.70 18.46 7.40
C LEU A 312 2.62 17.50 8.18
N SER A 313 2.68 17.67 9.49
CA SER A 313 3.44 16.75 10.35
C SER A 313 2.64 15.49 10.66
N PRO A 314 3.30 14.38 11.06
CA PRO A 314 2.61 13.18 11.53
C PRO A 314 1.63 13.46 12.68
N ASP A 315 1.95 14.40 13.57
CA ASP A 315 1.07 14.79 14.69
C ASP A 315 -0.26 15.42 14.22
N PHE A 316 -0.26 16.02 13.03
CA PHE A 316 -1.45 16.60 12.40
C PHE A 316 -2.09 15.67 11.35
N GLY A 317 -1.59 14.44 11.25
CA GLY A 317 -2.08 13.45 10.29
C GLY A 317 -1.53 13.62 8.88
N GLY A 318 -0.31 14.14 8.75
CA GLY A 318 0.44 14.11 7.49
C GLY A 318 1.16 12.77 7.26
N PRO A 319 1.83 12.60 6.11
CA PRO A 319 2.15 13.66 5.15
C PRO A 319 0.97 14.09 4.26
N LEU A 320 -0.06 13.25 4.14
CA LEU A 320 -1.26 13.52 3.33
C LEU A 320 -2.52 13.40 4.16
N ARG A 321 -3.46 14.32 3.96
CA ARG A 321 -4.74 14.36 4.70
C ARG A 321 -5.89 14.76 3.79
N ILE A 322 -7.02 14.07 3.87
CA ILE A 322 -8.27 14.55 3.27
C ILE A 322 -8.83 15.70 4.11
N ILE A 323 -9.12 16.82 3.45
CA ILE A 323 -9.83 17.96 4.02
C ILE A 323 -10.91 18.47 3.06
N PHE A 324 -11.79 19.38 3.52
CA PHE A 324 -12.83 19.98 2.69
C PHE A 324 -12.80 21.51 2.81
N LEU A 325 -12.48 22.20 1.71
CA LEU A 325 -12.52 23.66 1.62
C LEU A 325 -13.94 24.13 1.30
N CYS A 326 -14.41 25.22 1.91
CA CYS A 326 -15.72 25.82 1.59
C CYS A 326 -15.57 27.32 1.34
N ASP A 327 -16.15 27.83 0.25
CA ASP A 327 -16.14 29.26 -0.07
C ASP A 327 -17.00 30.09 0.89
N ASP A 328 -18.01 29.47 1.52
CA ASP A 328 -18.97 30.12 2.43
C ASP A 328 -18.54 30.03 3.92
N ASP A 329 -17.28 29.67 4.19
CA ASP A 329 -16.70 29.53 5.54
C ASP A 329 -17.41 28.51 6.46
N TYR A 330 -18.21 27.60 5.90
CA TYR A 330 -18.83 26.50 6.66
C TYR A 330 -17.82 25.40 6.99
N PHE A 331 -18.06 24.69 8.10
CA PHE A 331 -17.30 23.50 8.46
C PHE A 331 -17.97 22.23 7.96
N SER A 332 -17.17 21.19 7.75
CA SER A 332 -17.62 19.83 7.41
C SER A 332 -17.53 18.90 8.62
N GLU A 333 -17.96 17.66 8.46
CA GLU A 333 -17.90 16.67 9.54
C GLU A 333 -16.48 16.11 9.73
N GLY A 334 -16.02 16.02 10.99
CA GLY A 334 -14.62 15.71 11.30
C GLY A 334 -14.18 14.28 10.99
N HIS A 335 -15.09 13.29 10.99
CA HIS A 335 -14.72 11.90 10.67
C HIS A 335 -14.41 11.70 9.18
N LEU A 336 -14.84 12.63 8.32
CA LEU A 336 -14.50 12.62 6.90
C LEU A 336 -13.05 13.06 6.63
N TRP A 337 -12.34 13.60 7.61
CA TRP A 337 -10.98 14.11 7.45
C TRP A 337 -9.93 13.02 7.69
N ALA A 338 -9.81 12.09 6.74
CA ALA A 338 -8.85 10.98 6.79
C ALA A 338 -7.41 11.53 6.90
N LYS A 339 -6.65 10.99 7.86
CA LYS A 339 -5.27 11.37 8.15
C LYS A 339 -4.31 10.31 7.62
N ASP A 340 -3.07 10.71 7.35
CA ASP A 340 -1.97 9.84 6.93
C ASP A 340 -2.37 8.95 5.74
N VAL A 341 -3.02 9.57 4.74
CA VAL A 341 -3.59 8.88 3.59
C VAL A 341 -2.47 8.37 2.69
N VAL A 342 -2.37 7.06 2.52
CA VAL A 342 -1.36 6.41 1.67
C VAL A 342 -1.97 5.77 0.44
N GLU A 343 -3.28 5.54 0.41
CA GLU A 343 -3.97 4.92 -0.72
C GLU A 343 -5.38 5.49 -0.89
N ILE A 344 -5.78 5.74 -2.14
CA ILE A 344 -7.14 6.10 -2.52
C ILE A 344 -7.63 5.11 -3.57
N VAL A 345 -8.73 4.42 -3.24
CA VAL A 345 -9.36 3.43 -4.11
C VAL A 345 -10.67 3.99 -4.65
N VAL A 346 -10.79 4.05 -5.97
CA VAL A 346 -12.06 4.30 -6.68
C VAL A 346 -12.73 2.95 -6.92
N GLN A 347 -13.97 2.84 -6.47
CA GLN A 347 -14.75 1.60 -6.55
C GLN A 347 -16.16 1.90 -7.08
N ASP A 348 -16.91 0.85 -7.41
CA ASP A 348 -18.29 0.99 -7.86
C ASP A 348 -19.14 1.77 -6.83
N GLU A 349 -20.17 2.46 -7.32
CA GLU A 349 -21.08 3.23 -6.49
C GLU A 349 -21.71 2.35 -5.40
N THR A 350 -21.36 2.62 -4.14
CA THR A 350 -22.07 2.07 -3.01
C THR A 350 -23.35 2.87 -2.81
N THR A 351 -24.51 2.21 -2.85
CA THR A 351 -25.77 2.87 -2.49
C THR A 351 -25.64 3.37 -1.03
N PRO A 352 -25.85 4.67 -0.75
CA PRO A 352 -25.83 5.16 0.62
C PRO A 352 -26.99 4.55 1.41
N TRP A 353 -26.76 4.29 2.69
CA TRP A 353 -27.78 3.77 3.60
C TRP A 353 -27.65 4.40 4.98
N GLU A 354 -28.73 4.34 5.74
CA GLU A 354 -28.76 4.75 7.14
C GLU A 354 -29.28 3.59 8.02
N LEU A 355 -28.65 3.41 9.17
CA LEU A 355 -29.12 2.54 10.24
C LEU A 355 -29.87 3.40 11.27
N GLN A 356 -31.17 3.18 11.41
CA GLN A 356 -31.97 3.92 12.37
C GLN A 356 -31.68 3.44 13.80
N MET A 357 -31.22 4.35 14.65
CA MET A 357 -30.91 4.10 16.06
C MET A 357 -31.99 4.75 16.93
N ASP A 358 -32.65 3.96 17.78
CA ASP A 358 -33.81 4.40 18.56
C ASP A 358 -33.70 3.90 20.00
N GLY A 359 -33.14 4.72 20.89
CA GLY A 359 -32.90 4.39 22.29
C GLY A 359 -33.16 5.56 23.22
N VAL A 360 -32.32 5.72 24.24
CA VAL A 360 -32.32 6.93 25.08
C VAL A 360 -31.98 8.16 24.22
N LEU A 361 -31.08 7.97 23.25
CA LEU A 361 -30.84 8.90 22.14
C LEU A 361 -31.37 8.26 20.85
N SER A 362 -31.92 9.09 19.95
CA SER A 362 -32.36 8.64 18.63
C SER A 362 -31.68 9.45 17.54
N PHE A 363 -31.06 8.76 16.58
CA PHE A 363 -30.38 9.35 15.44
C PHE A 363 -30.30 8.33 14.29
N ASN A 364 -29.93 8.79 13.10
CA ASN A 364 -29.65 7.92 11.96
C ASN A 364 -28.14 7.83 11.80
N MET A 365 -27.59 6.62 11.90
CA MET A 365 -26.18 6.37 11.64
C MET A 365 -25.99 6.19 10.13
N SER A 366 -25.18 7.04 9.49
CA SER A 366 -24.90 6.93 8.07
C SER A 366 -23.95 5.78 7.74
N TYR A 367 -23.95 5.38 6.46
CA TYR A 367 -23.00 4.46 5.85
C TYR A 367 -21.56 4.75 6.31
N ASP A 368 -21.11 5.98 6.11
CA ASP A 368 -19.75 6.44 6.38
C ASP A 368 -19.43 6.48 7.88
N THR A 369 -20.39 6.88 8.74
CA THR A 369 -20.22 6.86 10.20
C THR A 369 -20.00 5.43 10.70
N TYR A 370 -20.82 4.49 10.24
CA TYR A 370 -20.68 3.08 10.62
C TYR A 370 -19.32 2.53 10.19
N TYR A 371 -18.94 2.75 8.93
CA TYR A 371 -17.68 2.21 8.40
C TYR A 371 -16.46 2.88 9.02
N ALA A 372 -16.49 4.19 9.30
CA ALA A 372 -15.44 4.87 10.06
C ALA A 372 -15.23 4.25 11.44
N ALA A 373 -16.32 4.00 12.19
CA ALA A 373 -16.23 3.32 13.47
C ALA A 373 -15.71 1.89 13.34
N ALA A 374 -16.18 1.14 12.34
CA ALA A 374 -15.81 -0.26 12.10
C ALA A 374 -14.41 -0.42 11.49
N SER A 375 -13.83 0.62 10.89
CA SER A 375 -12.46 0.64 10.39
C SER A 375 -11.42 0.75 11.52
N CYS A 376 -11.81 1.23 12.70
CA CYS A 376 -10.93 1.27 13.86
C CYS A 376 -10.73 -0.13 14.47
N SER A 377 -9.49 -0.60 14.56
CA SER A 377 -9.15 -1.92 15.13
C SER A 377 -9.56 -2.09 16.60
N HIS A 378 -9.70 -0.99 17.35
CA HIS A 378 -10.19 -1.01 18.73
C HIS A 378 -11.69 -1.27 18.86
N HIS A 379 -12.47 -0.94 17.83
CA HIS A 379 -13.92 -1.13 17.82
C HIS A 379 -14.36 -2.30 16.94
N ARG A 380 -13.56 -2.70 15.95
CA ARG A 380 -13.87 -3.82 15.06
C ARG A 380 -13.76 -5.16 15.76
N THR A 381 -14.62 -6.10 15.37
CA THR A 381 -14.46 -7.52 15.68
C THR A 381 -14.69 -8.37 14.43
N THR A 382 -13.95 -9.46 14.35
CA THR A 382 -14.06 -10.47 13.29
C THR A 382 -14.58 -11.79 13.88
N ILE A 383 -15.54 -12.42 13.20
CA ILE A 383 -16.08 -13.74 13.55
C ILE A 383 -16.08 -14.63 12.31
N GLU A 384 -15.53 -15.84 12.45
CA GLU A 384 -15.56 -16.88 11.43
C GLU A 384 -16.83 -17.73 11.57
N VAL A 385 -17.63 -17.79 10.50
CA VAL A 385 -18.84 -18.62 10.42
C VAL A 385 -18.84 -19.32 9.07
N ASP A 386 -18.95 -20.65 9.06
CA ASP A 386 -19.01 -21.47 7.84
C ASP A 386 -17.89 -21.16 6.82
N SER A 387 -16.68 -20.89 7.31
CA SER A 387 -15.50 -20.51 6.51
C SER A 387 -15.60 -19.13 5.82
N VAL A 388 -16.50 -18.27 6.27
CA VAL A 388 -16.59 -16.86 5.88
C VAL A 388 -16.18 -15.99 7.07
N SER A 389 -15.30 -15.02 6.81
CA SER A 389 -14.82 -14.05 7.80
C SER A 389 -15.72 -12.82 7.82
N TYR A 390 -16.56 -12.69 8.84
CA TYR A 390 -17.44 -11.53 9.00
C TYR A 390 -16.80 -10.48 9.89
N MET A 391 -16.77 -9.22 9.43
CA MET A 391 -16.14 -8.12 10.14
C MET A 391 -17.11 -6.96 10.35
N GLY A 392 -17.07 -6.32 11.52
CA GLY A 392 -17.85 -5.12 11.81
C GLY A 392 -17.81 -4.71 13.27
N LEU A 393 -18.85 -4.02 13.73
CA LEU A 393 -18.96 -3.54 15.10
C LEU A 393 -19.66 -4.57 16.00
N PRO A 394 -19.13 -4.87 17.20
CA PRO A 394 -19.91 -5.47 18.26
C PRO A 394 -21.22 -4.72 18.50
N LEU A 395 -22.34 -5.45 18.60
CA LEU A 395 -23.67 -4.88 18.82
C LEU A 395 -23.72 -3.97 20.06
N TRP A 396 -22.93 -4.29 21.09
CA TRP A 396 -22.88 -3.49 22.31
C TRP A 396 -22.27 -2.11 22.11
N ILE A 397 -21.35 -1.92 21.15
CA ILE A 397 -20.80 -0.59 20.83
C ILE A 397 -21.88 0.28 20.19
N LEU A 398 -22.68 -0.30 19.28
CA LEU A 398 -23.82 0.41 18.68
C LEU A 398 -24.86 0.78 19.73
N ILE A 399 -25.14 -0.11 20.70
CA ILE A 399 -26.06 0.20 21.79
C ILE A 399 -25.50 1.32 22.69
N ALA A 400 -24.20 1.30 23.00
CA ALA A 400 -23.55 2.35 23.80
C ALA A 400 -23.75 3.75 23.21
N SER A 401 -23.76 3.86 21.87
CA SER A 401 -23.99 5.15 21.20
C SER A 401 -25.41 5.72 21.37
N MET A 402 -26.37 4.94 21.89
CA MET A 402 -27.77 5.35 22.05
C MET A 402 -28.37 5.08 23.44
N ASP A 403 -27.58 4.58 24.39
CA ASP A 403 -28.05 4.22 25.75
C ASP A 403 -27.86 5.34 26.80
N GLY A 404 -27.36 6.50 26.37
CA GLY A 404 -27.31 7.73 27.17
C GLY A 404 -26.25 7.74 28.29
N ALA A 405 -25.21 6.88 28.20
CA ALA A 405 -24.00 7.02 29.01
C ALA A 405 -23.09 8.18 28.51
N ASP A 406 -22.17 8.63 29.37
CA ASP A 406 -21.29 9.79 29.16
C ASP A 406 -20.25 9.58 28.04
N ASP A 407 -19.82 10.69 27.41
CA ASP A 407 -19.24 10.76 26.05
C ASP A 407 -17.75 10.34 25.93
N GLU A 408 -17.10 9.84 26.98
CA GLU A 408 -15.71 9.37 26.85
C GLU A 408 -15.65 7.92 26.33
N HIS A 409 -15.60 7.75 25.00
CA HIS A 409 -15.32 6.50 24.27
C HIS A 409 -16.38 5.38 24.37
N PHE A 410 -17.63 5.64 23.96
CA PHE A 410 -18.69 4.61 23.84
C PHE A 410 -18.87 3.76 25.12
N GLN A 411 -18.87 4.42 26.28
CA GLN A 411 -19.11 3.71 27.54
C GLN A 411 -20.53 3.17 27.56
N PHE A 412 -20.68 1.89 27.92
CA PHE A 412 -21.99 1.25 28.05
C PHE A 412 -22.68 1.73 29.33
N ASN A 413 -23.97 2.10 29.26
CA ASN A 413 -24.76 2.50 30.41
C ASN A 413 -25.12 1.30 31.29
N THR A 414 -24.18 0.88 32.13
CA THR A 414 -24.33 -0.28 33.03
C THR A 414 -25.50 -0.15 34.02
N THR A 415 -25.92 1.07 34.33
CA THR A 415 -27.12 1.33 35.15
C THR A 415 -28.38 0.97 34.37
N LEU A 416 -28.49 1.42 33.12
CA LEU A 416 -29.62 1.10 32.24
C LEU A 416 -29.73 -0.41 31.99
N VAL A 417 -28.59 -1.10 31.83
CA VAL A 417 -28.55 -2.57 31.70
C VAL A 417 -29.15 -3.26 32.91
N SER A 418 -28.83 -2.77 34.11
CA SER A 418 -29.32 -3.33 35.37
C SER A 418 -30.83 -3.12 35.56
N ASN A 419 -31.39 -2.05 34.98
CA ASN A 419 -32.83 -1.81 34.95
C ASN A 419 -33.58 -2.74 33.98
N GLY A 420 -32.86 -3.30 33.00
CA GLY A 420 -33.37 -4.28 32.06
C GLY A 420 -34.15 -3.65 30.93
N TYR A 421 -33.60 -3.70 29.72
CA TYR A 421 -34.27 -3.31 28.48
C TYR A 421 -34.15 -4.44 27.44
N ASN A 422 -34.95 -4.34 26.38
CA ASN A 422 -34.87 -5.21 25.22
C ASN A 422 -34.21 -4.47 24.06
N VAL A 423 -33.28 -5.14 23.39
CA VAL A 423 -32.66 -4.67 22.13
C VAL A 423 -33.34 -5.40 20.99
N THR A 424 -34.05 -4.69 20.12
CA THR A 424 -34.69 -5.28 18.94
C THR A 424 -34.05 -4.76 17.66
N LEU A 425 -33.62 -5.69 16.81
CA LEU A 425 -33.03 -5.43 15.51
C LEU A 425 -34.05 -5.77 14.42
N TYR A 426 -34.20 -4.91 13.42
CA TYR A 426 -35.20 -5.07 12.35
C TYR A 426 -34.53 -5.17 10.97
N SER A 427 -34.99 -6.13 10.18
CA SER A 427 -34.59 -6.27 8.79
C SER A 427 -35.53 -5.50 7.87
N GLY A 428 -34.98 -4.80 6.88
CA GLY A 428 -35.77 -4.14 5.83
C GLY A 428 -36.42 -5.15 4.86
N ALA A 429 -35.90 -6.38 4.80
CA ALA A 429 -36.53 -7.51 4.11
C ALA A 429 -37.69 -8.12 4.93
N GLY A 430 -37.91 -7.64 6.16
CA GLY A 430 -38.91 -8.13 7.10
C GLY A 430 -38.33 -9.08 8.15
N GLY A 431 -38.99 -9.12 9.32
CA GLY A 431 -38.52 -9.88 10.48
C GLY A 431 -37.77 -9.02 11.49
N ASN A 432 -37.58 -9.56 12.69
CA ASN A 432 -36.82 -8.93 13.76
C ASN A 432 -36.22 -10.00 14.69
N LEU A 433 -35.22 -9.59 15.46
CA LEU A 433 -34.65 -10.38 16.54
C LEU A 433 -34.53 -9.50 17.79
N THR A 434 -34.88 -10.06 18.94
CA THR A 434 -34.83 -9.36 20.23
C THR A 434 -33.87 -10.06 21.18
N PHE A 435 -32.99 -9.28 21.79
CA PHE A 435 -32.10 -9.70 22.87
C PHE A 435 -32.46 -8.99 24.17
N ALA A 436 -32.15 -9.61 25.31
CA ALA A 436 -32.17 -8.93 26.59
C ALA A 436 -30.90 -8.10 26.78
N ALA A 437 -30.98 -6.98 27.52
CA ALA A 437 -29.84 -6.08 27.79
C ALA A 437 -28.59 -6.82 28.30
N LEU A 438 -28.77 -7.83 29.17
CA LEU A 438 -27.66 -8.61 29.73
C LEU A 438 -26.99 -9.54 28.72
N GLU A 439 -27.68 -9.93 27.65
CA GLU A 439 -27.10 -10.79 26.60
C GLU A 439 -26.19 -10.00 25.67
N THR A 440 -26.52 -8.72 25.45
CA THR A 440 -25.75 -7.82 24.59
C THR A 440 -24.65 -7.10 25.35
N ALA A 441 -24.82 -6.83 26.65
CA ALA A 441 -23.87 -6.04 27.43
C ALA A 441 -22.43 -6.57 27.34
N PHE A 442 -21.52 -5.75 26.79
CA PHE A 442 -20.10 -6.07 26.58
C PHE A 442 -19.83 -7.38 25.82
N ASN A 443 -20.81 -7.86 25.05
CA ASN A 443 -20.71 -9.11 24.33
C ASN A 443 -20.16 -8.88 22.92
N SER A 444 -18.85 -9.01 22.75
CA SER A 444 -18.20 -8.88 21.44
C SER A 444 -18.39 -10.09 20.52
N SER A 445 -19.10 -11.13 20.94
CA SER A 445 -19.46 -12.25 20.07
C SER A 445 -20.74 -12.02 19.28
N ILE A 446 -21.45 -10.91 19.48
CA ILE A 446 -22.59 -10.52 18.64
C ILE A 446 -22.14 -9.31 17.83
N ILE A 447 -21.93 -9.48 16.53
CA ILE A 447 -21.46 -8.39 15.66
C ILE A 447 -22.54 -8.00 14.67
N VAL A 448 -22.61 -6.71 14.41
CA VAL A 448 -23.21 -6.16 13.21
C VAL A 448 -22.07 -6.03 12.21
N ALA A 449 -22.06 -6.89 11.19
CA ALA A 449 -21.04 -7.00 10.16
C ALA A 449 -21.37 -6.10 8.96
N GLY A 450 -20.34 -5.42 8.45
CA GLY A 450 -20.37 -4.66 7.20
C GLY A 450 -19.53 -5.29 6.09
N TRP A 451 -18.64 -6.23 6.43
CA TRP A 451 -17.84 -6.98 5.48
C TRP A 451 -18.01 -8.49 5.65
N ALA A 452 -17.79 -9.21 4.54
CA ALA A 452 -17.61 -10.65 4.49
C ALA A 452 -16.39 -10.95 3.60
N ASP A 453 -15.40 -11.66 4.13
CA ASP A 453 -14.13 -11.93 3.45
C ASP A 453 -13.46 -10.64 2.92
N GLU A 454 -13.41 -9.61 3.77
CA GLU A 454 -12.84 -8.27 3.50
C GLU A 454 -13.61 -7.44 2.45
N GLU A 455 -14.64 -8.01 1.84
CA GLU A 455 -15.50 -7.35 0.85
C GLU A 455 -16.79 -6.78 1.47
N LEU A 456 -17.27 -5.66 0.94
CA LEU A 456 -18.54 -5.07 1.38
C LEU A 456 -19.71 -6.03 1.12
N LEU A 457 -20.68 -6.02 2.04
CA LEU A 457 -21.89 -6.83 1.87
C LEU A 457 -22.69 -6.40 0.63
N THR A 458 -23.22 -7.38 -0.10
CA THR A 458 -24.08 -7.17 -1.27
C THR A 458 -25.51 -7.67 -1.01
N SER A 459 -26.46 -7.27 -1.88
CA SER A 459 -27.85 -7.74 -1.84
C SER A 459 -27.92 -9.28 -1.94
N PRO A 460 -28.80 -9.98 -1.19
CA PRO A 460 -29.93 -9.45 -0.41
C PRO A 460 -29.59 -8.99 1.00
N ASP A 461 -28.35 -9.22 1.45
CA ASP A 461 -28.02 -9.07 2.87
C ASP A 461 -27.47 -7.68 3.25
N TRP A 462 -27.08 -6.89 2.25
CA TRP A 462 -26.81 -5.46 2.39
C TRP A 462 -27.98 -4.74 3.09
N PRO A 463 -27.77 -3.71 3.93
CA PRO A 463 -26.49 -3.05 4.17
C PRO A 463 -25.62 -3.69 5.25
N LEU A 464 -26.21 -4.36 6.24
CA LEU A 464 -25.55 -4.90 7.41
C LEU A 464 -26.13 -6.26 7.81
N LYS A 465 -25.28 -7.14 8.37
CA LYS A 465 -25.65 -8.46 8.89
C LYS A 465 -25.46 -8.56 10.39
N LEU A 466 -26.40 -9.14 11.12
CA LEU A 466 -26.17 -9.62 12.48
C LEU A 466 -25.56 -11.03 12.43
N VAL A 467 -24.37 -11.19 13.00
CA VAL A 467 -23.60 -12.44 13.00
C VAL A 467 -23.20 -12.81 14.42
N THR A 468 -23.25 -14.11 14.72
CA THR A 468 -22.83 -14.71 16.00
C THR A 468 -22.01 -15.98 15.73
N PRO A 469 -21.32 -16.57 16.72
CA PRO A 469 -20.64 -17.85 16.55
C PRO A 469 -21.58 -19.01 16.18
N GLU A 470 -22.89 -18.86 16.40
CA GLU A 470 -23.89 -19.87 16.02
C GLU A 470 -24.33 -19.74 14.56
N GLY A 471 -24.03 -18.62 13.89
CA GLY A 471 -24.43 -18.38 12.51
C GLY A 471 -24.76 -16.91 12.20
N VAL A 472 -25.13 -16.67 10.95
CA VAL A 472 -25.76 -15.43 10.49
C VAL A 472 -27.22 -15.42 10.95
N MET A 473 -27.59 -14.41 11.75
CA MET A 473 -28.88 -14.36 12.44
C MET A 473 -29.91 -13.51 11.71
N LEU A 474 -29.47 -12.40 11.10
CA LEU A 474 -30.35 -11.45 10.42
C LEU A 474 -29.56 -10.69 9.35
N GLY A 475 -30.06 -10.65 8.11
CA GLY A 475 -29.51 -9.81 7.04
C GLY A 475 -30.35 -8.55 6.81
N ASN A 476 -29.85 -7.61 6.00
CA ASN A 476 -30.55 -6.38 5.64
C ASN A 476 -30.99 -5.58 6.89
N LEU A 477 -30.10 -5.43 7.87
CA LEU A 477 -30.40 -4.71 9.11
C LEU A 477 -30.56 -3.20 8.83
N VAL A 478 -31.70 -2.63 9.21
CA VAL A 478 -32.03 -1.21 8.94
C VAL A 478 -32.43 -0.41 10.19
N LYS A 479 -32.74 -1.08 11.31
CA LYS A 479 -33.11 -0.40 12.56
C LYS A 479 -32.68 -1.21 13.79
N ILE A 480 -32.20 -0.51 14.82
CA ILE A 480 -32.01 -1.04 16.17
C ILE A 480 -32.85 -0.19 17.14
N THR A 481 -33.55 -0.84 18.06
CA THR A 481 -34.42 -0.17 19.03
C THR A 481 -34.21 -0.74 20.42
N LEU A 482 -33.96 0.14 21.39
CA LEU A 482 -34.08 -0.21 22.79
C LEU A 482 -35.56 -0.08 23.18
N THR A 483 -36.06 -0.89 24.11
CA THR A 483 -37.41 -0.71 24.69
C THR A 483 -37.45 -1.22 26.12
N GLY A 484 -38.40 -0.72 26.92
CA GLY A 484 -38.66 -1.26 28.25
C GLY A 484 -37.75 -0.75 29.35
N TRP A 485 -37.00 0.34 29.11
CA TRP A 485 -36.42 1.12 30.21
C TRP A 485 -37.49 2.07 30.77
N ASP A 486 -37.49 2.27 32.09
CA ASP A 486 -38.29 3.34 32.72
C ASP A 486 -37.54 4.68 32.54
N GLU A 487 -38.24 5.72 32.07
CA GLU A 487 -37.70 7.10 31.93
C GLU A 487 -37.21 7.71 33.24
#